data_AF-A0A6M4X286-F1
#
_entry.id   AF-A0A6M4X286-F1
#
_cell.length_a   1.000
_cell.length_b   1.000
_cell.length_c   1.000
_cell.angle_alpha   90.00
_cell.angle_beta   90.00
_cell.angle_gamma   90.00
#
_symmetry.space_group_name_H-M   'P 1'
#
loop_
_entity.id
_entity.type
_entity.pdbx_description
1 polymer ?
#
loop_
_entity_poly.entity_id
_entity_poly.type
_entity_poly.pdbx_seq_one_letter_code
_entity_poly.pdbx_strand_id
1 'polypeptide(L)'
;MAFKMRAIRDLAEVTYDDMVKFGQASAATYKRTASGTNVPRLFRVMEFADACHLAAPPEVLDRLRVESRPRDLHTLWANARMEERGTLRLGAPRARLIANWAECSLALKTLYERAGAPPLREVQELAGGPMHLPLSTLARIVNRQALPNDNQQLRAFLLGCRLRKEQLPEWDEAWSRLVGGRSVSI
;
A
#
# COMPACT_ATOMS: atom_id res chain seq x y z
N MET A 1 1.53 -11.39 -9.39
CA MET A 1 1.06 -11.77 -8.03
C MET A 1 0.79 -13.27 -7.88
N ALA A 2 -0.14 -13.85 -8.63
CA ALA A 2 -0.58 -15.24 -8.45
C ALA A 2 0.54 -16.30 -8.55
N PHE A 3 1.47 -16.12 -9.49
CA PHE A 3 2.67 -16.97 -9.60
C PHE A 3 3.46 -17.03 -8.28
N LYS A 4 3.67 -15.88 -7.62
CA LYS A 4 4.39 -15.82 -6.35
C LYS A 4 3.65 -16.53 -5.22
N MET A 5 2.31 -16.42 -5.17
CA MET A 5 1.49 -17.12 -4.17
C MET A 5 1.59 -18.64 -4.34
N ARG A 6 1.55 -19.13 -5.59
CA ARG A 6 1.76 -20.56 -5.87
C ARG A 6 3.17 -20.99 -5.48
N ALA A 7 4.20 -20.24 -5.88
CA ALA A 7 5.58 -20.55 -5.52
C ALA A 7 5.81 -20.61 -4.00
N ILE A 8 5.22 -19.71 -3.22
CA ILE A 8 5.31 -19.74 -1.75
C ILE A 8 4.63 -20.98 -1.18
N ARG A 9 3.42 -21.30 -1.65
CA ARG A 9 2.70 -22.51 -1.19
C ARG A 9 3.44 -23.79 -1.57
N ASP A 10 3.93 -23.87 -2.79
CA ASP A 10 4.64 -25.04 -3.31
C ASP A 10 5.96 -25.23 -2.56
N LEU A 11 6.67 -24.13 -2.23
CA LEU A 11 7.86 -24.17 -1.36
C LEU A 11 7.53 -24.58 0.08
N ALA A 12 6.36 -24.20 0.59
CA ALA A 12 5.88 -24.60 1.91
C ALA A 12 5.43 -26.06 1.96
N GLU A 13 5.32 -26.73 0.80
CA GLU A 13 4.87 -28.12 0.67
C GLU A 13 3.48 -28.36 1.29
N VAL A 14 2.61 -27.34 1.28
CA VAL A 14 1.29 -27.39 1.94
C VAL A 14 0.13 -27.38 0.96
N THR A 15 -0.95 -28.06 1.35
CA THR A 15 -2.23 -27.97 0.64
C THR A 15 -3.05 -26.78 1.12
N TYR A 16 -4.11 -26.43 0.39
CA TYR A 16 -5.05 -25.41 0.89
C TYR A 16 -5.76 -25.85 2.16
N ASP A 17 -5.98 -27.15 2.35
CA ASP A 17 -6.64 -27.68 3.56
C ASP A 17 -5.74 -27.60 4.78
N ASP A 18 -4.42 -27.72 4.60
CA ASP A 18 -3.45 -27.46 5.67
C ASP A 18 -3.45 -25.99 6.08
N MET A 19 -3.50 -25.07 5.11
CA MET A 19 -3.55 -23.63 5.38
C MET A 19 -4.80 -23.20 6.16
N VAL A 20 -5.96 -23.87 5.98
CA VAL A 20 -7.20 -23.53 6.73
C VAL A 20 -7.00 -23.69 8.23
N LYS A 21 -6.14 -24.61 8.68
CA LYS A 21 -5.87 -24.85 10.11
C LYS A 21 -5.17 -23.66 10.78
N PHE A 22 -4.52 -22.79 10.01
CA PHE A 22 -3.63 -21.74 10.52
C PHE A 22 -4.03 -20.32 10.10
N GLY A 23 -5.11 -20.15 9.34
CA GLY A 23 -5.58 -18.82 8.96
C GLY A 23 -7.10 -18.70 8.97
N GLN A 24 -7.59 -17.54 8.55
CA GLN A 24 -8.99 -17.15 8.69
C GLN A 24 -9.80 -17.38 7.41
N ALA A 25 -9.15 -17.82 6.32
CA ALA A 25 -9.78 -18.12 5.04
C ALA A 25 -10.15 -19.59 4.90
N SER A 26 -11.21 -19.85 4.12
CA SER A 26 -11.47 -21.18 3.57
C SER A 26 -10.48 -21.56 2.46
N ALA A 27 -10.34 -22.86 2.20
CA ALA A 27 -9.52 -23.39 1.11
C ALA A 27 -9.89 -22.78 -0.26
N ALA A 28 -11.19 -22.59 -0.53
CA ALA A 28 -11.67 -21.93 -1.74
C ALA A 28 -11.21 -20.46 -1.84
N THR A 29 -11.08 -19.76 -0.72
CA THR A 29 -10.57 -18.38 -0.70
C THR A 29 -9.07 -18.36 -0.95
N TYR A 30 -8.28 -19.25 -0.34
CA TYR A 30 -6.84 -19.37 -0.65
C TYR A 30 -6.59 -19.74 -2.11
N LYS A 31 -7.36 -20.69 -2.66
CA LYS A 31 -7.31 -21.03 -4.09
C LYS A 31 -7.57 -19.82 -4.98
N ARG A 32 -8.56 -18.98 -4.64
CA ARG A 32 -8.83 -17.74 -5.38
C ARG A 32 -7.68 -16.72 -5.26
N THR A 33 -7.07 -16.57 -4.09
CA THR A 33 -5.88 -15.71 -3.89
C THR A 33 -4.74 -16.07 -4.84
N ALA A 34 -4.54 -17.36 -5.09
CA ALA A 34 -3.49 -17.88 -5.97
C ALA A 34 -3.94 -18.12 -7.43
N SER A 35 -5.17 -17.76 -7.80
CA SER A 35 -5.74 -18.05 -9.12
C SER A 35 -5.17 -17.14 -10.22
N GLY A 36 -5.04 -15.85 -9.93
CA GLY A 36 -4.68 -14.82 -10.91
C GLY A 36 -5.86 -14.19 -11.64
N THR A 37 -7.11 -14.52 -11.28
CA THR A 37 -8.30 -13.91 -11.90
C THR A 37 -8.47 -12.44 -11.56
N ASN A 38 -8.12 -12.02 -10.34
CA ASN A 38 -8.12 -10.63 -9.88
C ASN A 38 -6.95 -10.43 -8.91
N VAL A 39 -6.55 -9.18 -8.67
CA VAL A 39 -5.54 -8.90 -7.63
C VAL A 39 -6.19 -8.95 -6.24
N PRO A 40 -5.76 -9.86 -5.33
CA PRO A 40 -6.35 -9.95 -4.00
C PRO A 40 -6.11 -8.70 -3.16
N ARG A 41 -6.87 -8.52 -2.07
CA ARG A 41 -6.57 -7.49 -1.06
C ARG A 41 -5.24 -7.81 -0.38
N LEU A 42 -4.48 -6.78 0.00
CA LEU A 42 -3.17 -6.94 0.61
C LEU A 42 -3.19 -7.82 1.87
N PHE A 43 -4.15 -7.61 2.76
CA PHE A 43 -4.26 -8.44 3.97
C PHE A 43 -4.38 -9.93 3.64
N ARG A 44 -5.08 -10.26 2.55
CA ARG A 44 -5.26 -11.66 2.12
C ARG A 44 -3.97 -12.23 1.52
N VAL A 45 -3.15 -11.41 0.88
CA VAL A 45 -1.81 -11.79 0.41
C VAL A 45 -0.90 -12.10 1.59
N MET A 46 -0.91 -11.25 2.63
CA MET A 46 -0.10 -11.48 3.83
C MET A 46 -0.55 -12.72 4.58
N GLU A 47 -1.85 -12.84 4.86
CA GLU A 47 -2.42 -14.00 5.53
C GLU A 47 -2.15 -15.31 4.78
N PHE A 48 -2.17 -15.29 3.43
CA PHE A 48 -1.80 -16.46 2.64
C PHE A 48 -0.36 -16.89 2.92
N ALA A 49 0.59 -15.95 2.94
CA ALA A 49 1.98 -16.25 3.23
C ALA A 49 2.17 -16.71 4.69
N ASP A 50 1.50 -16.07 5.64
CA ASP A 50 1.55 -16.45 7.06
C ASP A 50 1.00 -17.85 7.28
N ALA A 51 -0.15 -18.19 6.66
CA ALA A 51 -0.72 -19.54 6.73
C ALA A 51 0.22 -20.60 6.13
N CYS A 52 0.94 -20.27 5.03
CA CYS A 52 1.98 -21.15 4.50
C CYS A 52 3.14 -21.32 5.50
N HIS A 53 3.60 -20.25 6.17
CA HIS A 53 4.69 -20.34 7.15
C HIS A 53 4.31 -21.18 8.36
N LEU A 54 3.09 -21.03 8.85
CA LEU A 54 2.61 -21.76 10.03
C LEU A 54 2.35 -23.24 9.75
N ALA A 55 1.96 -23.57 8.51
CA ALA A 55 1.70 -24.95 8.10
C ALA A 55 2.96 -25.68 7.60
N ALA A 56 4.03 -24.95 7.26
CA ALA A 56 5.22 -25.50 6.65
C ALA A 56 6.08 -26.34 7.62
N PRO A 57 6.79 -27.34 7.11
CA PRO A 57 7.77 -28.08 7.90
C PRO A 57 8.98 -27.18 8.24
N PRO A 58 9.66 -27.39 9.39
CA PRO A 58 10.74 -26.51 9.86
C PRO A 58 11.88 -26.29 8.86
N GLU A 59 12.17 -27.28 8.03
CA GLU A 59 13.29 -27.34 7.10
C GLU A 59 13.20 -26.28 5.99
N VAL A 60 11.99 -25.80 5.67
CA VAL A 60 11.77 -24.82 4.59
C VAL A 60 11.54 -23.39 5.12
N LEU A 61 11.43 -23.19 6.43
CA LEU A 61 11.02 -21.91 7.03
C LEU A 61 11.97 -20.76 6.69
N ASP A 62 13.29 -21.00 6.72
CA ASP A 62 14.26 -19.94 6.41
C ASP A 62 14.17 -19.50 4.94
N ARG A 63 13.98 -20.45 4.03
CA ARG A 63 13.77 -20.14 2.61
C ARG A 63 12.44 -19.43 2.39
N LEU A 64 11.37 -19.86 3.07
CA LEU A 64 10.07 -19.19 3.02
C LEU A 64 10.13 -17.75 3.51
N ARG A 65 10.85 -17.48 4.61
CA ARG A 65 11.05 -16.11 5.13
C ARG A 65 11.74 -15.20 4.11
N VAL A 66 12.70 -15.72 3.35
CA VAL A 66 13.36 -14.98 2.27
C VAL A 66 12.41 -14.77 1.10
N GLU A 67 11.69 -15.80 0.68
CA GLU A 67 10.82 -15.74 -0.49
C GLU A 67 9.56 -14.89 -0.26
N SER A 68 9.05 -14.80 0.96
CA SER A 68 7.79 -14.11 1.26
C SER A 68 7.97 -12.91 2.19
N ARG A 69 9.11 -12.22 2.09
CA ARG A 69 9.35 -10.99 2.87
C ARG A 69 8.16 -10.03 2.71
N PRO A 70 7.56 -9.51 3.81
CA PRO A 70 6.38 -8.66 3.72
C PRO A 70 6.55 -7.44 2.81
N ARG A 71 7.74 -6.83 2.81
CA ARG A 71 8.04 -5.69 1.92
C ARG A 71 8.02 -6.05 0.44
N ASP A 72 8.51 -7.24 0.09
CA ASP A 72 8.58 -7.70 -1.29
C ASP A 72 7.20 -8.12 -1.78
N LEU A 73 6.42 -8.79 -0.92
CA LEU A 73 5.00 -9.09 -1.18
C LEU A 73 4.17 -7.82 -1.37
N HIS A 74 4.35 -6.82 -0.51
CA HIS A 74 3.69 -5.53 -0.65
C HIS A 74 4.06 -4.86 -1.99
N THR A 75 5.33 -4.84 -2.35
CA THR A 75 5.81 -4.23 -3.60
C THR A 75 5.22 -4.94 -4.82
N LEU A 76 5.22 -6.27 -4.82
CA LEU A 76 4.62 -7.07 -5.89
C LEU A 76 3.10 -6.85 -5.98
N TRP A 77 2.42 -6.79 -4.82
CA TRP A 77 0.99 -6.51 -4.75
C TRP A 77 0.65 -5.12 -5.28
N ALA A 78 1.39 -4.09 -4.85
CA ALA A 78 1.17 -2.72 -5.30
C ALA A 78 1.36 -2.58 -6.82
N ASN A 79 2.40 -3.20 -7.38
CA ASN A 79 2.62 -3.21 -8.84
C ASN A 79 1.48 -3.92 -9.58
N ALA A 80 1.02 -5.07 -9.09
CA ALA A 80 -0.11 -5.78 -9.69
C ALA A 80 -1.41 -4.94 -9.65
N ARG A 81 -1.64 -4.22 -8.56
CA ARG A 81 -2.77 -3.28 -8.44
C ARG A 81 -2.65 -2.09 -9.39
N MET A 82 -1.45 -1.53 -9.54
CA MET A 82 -1.21 -0.46 -10.51
C MET A 82 -1.42 -0.95 -11.94
N GLU A 83 -0.99 -2.16 -12.26
CA GLU A 83 -1.23 -2.78 -13.57
C GLU A 83 -2.73 -2.97 -13.85
N GLU A 84 -3.49 -3.55 -12.90
CA GLU A 84 -4.94 -3.73 -12.99
C GLU A 84 -5.69 -2.39 -13.19
N ARG A 85 -5.15 -1.30 -12.64
CA ARG A 85 -5.71 0.05 -12.74
C ARG A 85 -5.15 0.87 -13.92
N GLY A 86 -4.23 0.33 -14.70
CA GLY A 86 -3.59 1.04 -15.81
C GLY A 86 -2.63 2.17 -15.39
N THR A 87 -2.14 2.18 -14.15
CA THR A 87 -1.31 3.24 -13.57
C THR A 87 0.17 2.85 -13.39
N LEU A 88 0.60 1.70 -13.93
CA LEU A 88 1.97 1.18 -13.78
C LEU A 88 3.09 2.16 -14.21
N ARG A 89 2.79 3.03 -15.18
CA ARG A 89 3.74 4.03 -15.70
C ARG A 89 3.94 5.26 -14.80
N LEU A 90 3.18 5.38 -13.70
CA LEU A 90 3.31 6.51 -12.79
C LEU A 90 4.63 6.44 -12.01
N GLY A 91 5.53 7.39 -12.29
CA GLY A 91 6.79 7.55 -11.58
C GLY A 91 6.59 7.95 -10.12
N ALA A 92 7.58 7.66 -9.27
CA ALA A 92 7.55 8.13 -7.89
C ALA A 92 7.66 9.67 -7.84
N PRO A 93 6.78 10.37 -7.12
CA PRO A 93 6.86 11.82 -7.00
C PRO A 93 8.10 12.20 -6.22
N ARG A 94 8.74 13.30 -6.62
CA ARG A 94 9.90 13.89 -5.93
C ARG A 94 9.44 15.12 -5.19
N ALA A 95 9.28 15.03 -3.86
CA ALA A 95 8.72 16.11 -3.05
C ALA A 95 9.44 17.45 -3.27
N ARG A 96 10.77 17.42 -3.38
CA ARG A 96 11.62 18.60 -3.68
C ARG A 96 11.27 19.36 -4.97
N LEU A 97 10.62 18.71 -5.94
CA LEU A 97 10.27 19.32 -7.23
C LEU A 97 8.83 19.85 -7.28
N ILE A 98 8.06 19.71 -6.19
CA ILE A 98 6.70 20.22 -6.13
C ILE A 98 6.77 21.75 -5.96
N ALA A 99 6.34 22.48 -6.97
CA ALA A 99 6.38 23.95 -7.04
C ALA A 99 5.01 24.60 -6.80
N ASN A 100 3.90 23.88 -7.04
CA ASN A 100 2.56 24.43 -6.91
C ASN A 100 1.53 23.41 -6.39
N TRP A 101 0.33 23.91 -6.10
CA TRP A 101 -0.79 23.12 -5.57
C TRP A 101 -1.27 22.02 -6.52
N ALA A 102 -1.24 22.26 -7.84
CA ALA A 102 -1.66 21.26 -8.83
C ALA A 102 -0.68 20.08 -8.88
N GLU A 103 0.62 20.34 -8.81
CA GLU A 103 1.67 19.34 -8.69
C GLU A 103 1.59 18.58 -7.38
N CYS A 104 1.33 19.27 -6.26
CA CYS A 104 1.12 18.62 -4.96
C CYS A 104 -0.06 17.62 -5.03
N SER A 105 -1.20 18.07 -5.57
CA SER A 105 -2.39 17.22 -5.74
C SER A 105 -2.11 15.99 -6.61
N LEU A 106 -1.38 16.17 -7.72
CA LEU A 106 -0.95 15.08 -8.59
C LEU A 106 0.01 14.12 -7.86
N ALA A 107 0.96 14.65 -7.08
CA ALA A 107 1.93 13.86 -6.33
C ALA A 107 1.25 12.99 -5.26
N LEU A 108 0.27 13.53 -4.53
CA LEU A 108 -0.51 12.78 -3.54
C LEU A 108 -1.34 11.66 -4.18
N LYS A 109 -2.01 11.95 -5.30
CA LYS A 109 -2.70 10.92 -6.09
C LYS A 109 -1.73 9.84 -6.56
N THR A 110 -0.56 10.25 -7.03
CA THR A 110 0.47 9.31 -7.50
C THR A 110 0.96 8.42 -6.38
N LEU A 111 1.19 8.94 -5.17
CA LEU A 111 1.53 8.13 -4.00
C LEU A 111 0.44 7.11 -3.67
N TYR A 112 -0.83 7.52 -3.69
CA TYR A 112 -1.95 6.61 -3.44
C TYR A 112 -2.01 5.46 -4.46
N GLU A 113 -1.87 5.76 -5.76
CA GLU A 113 -1.82 4.73 -6.79
C GLU A 113 -0.60 3.81 -6.62
N ARG A 114 0.57 4.38 -6.31
CA ARG A 114 1.81 3.62 -6.04
C ARG A 114 1.76 2.77 -4.78
N ALA A 115 0.91 3.12 -3.83
CA ALA A 115 0.59 2.28 -2.69
C ALA A 115 -0.38 1.13 -3.05
N GLY A 116 -0.74 0.94 -4.32
CA GLY A 116 -1.68 -0.07 -4.79
C GLY A 116 -3.15 0.35 -4.73
N ALA A 117 -3.41 1.66 -4.53
CA ALA A 117 -4.72 2.22 -4.28
C ALA A 117 -5.53 1.41 -3.25
N PRO A 118 -5.02 1.27 -2.01
CA PRO A 118 -5.68 0.48 -0.98
C PRO A 118 -7.05 1.08 -0.62
N PRO A 119 -7.95 0.29 0.00
CA PRO A 119 -9.23 0.81 0.49
C PRO A 119 -9.02 2.01 1.41
N LEU A 120 -9.88 3.03 1.30
CA LEU A 120 -9.70 4.28 2.06
C LEU A 120 -9.68 4.07 3.58
N ARG A 121 -10.43 3.06 4.06
CA ARG A 121 -10.43 2.69 5.48
C ARG A 121 -9.05 2.19 5.95
N GLU A 122 -8.35 1.40 5.14
CA GLU A 122 -7.00 0.93 5.46
C GLU A 122 -6.01 2.09 5.51
N VAL A 123 -6.11 3.02 4.55
CA VAL A 123 -5.28 4.24 4.55
C VAL A 123 -5.52 5.07 5.81
N GLN A 124 -6.80 5.24 6.20
CA GLN A 124 -7.16 5.97 7.41
C GLN A 124 -6.63 5.30 8.68
N GLU A 125 -6.73 3.97 8.80
CA GLU A 125 -6.20 3.22 9.94
C GLU A 125 -4.68 3.41 10.06
N LEU A 126 -3.95 3.26 8.95
CA LEU A 126 -2.51 3.50 8.89
C LEU A 126 -2.10 4.96 9.14
N ALA A 127 -3.01 5.89 8.87
CA ALA A 127 -2.85 7.32 9.14
C ALA A 127 -3.07 7.70 10.61
N GLY A 128 -3.38 6.75 11.49
CA GLY A 128 -3.70 6.98 12.91
C GLY A 128 -5.19 7.20 13.19
N GLY A 129 -6.06 6.96 12.21
CA GLY A 129 -7.51 6.94 12.37
C GLY A 129 -8.25 8.23 11.96
N PRO A 130 -9.57 8.28 12.21
CA PRO A 130 -10.45 9.33 11.68
C PRO A 130 -10.13 10.75 12.14
N MET A 131 -9.53 10.90 13.32
CA MET A 131 -9.13 12.20 13.87
C MET A 131 -8.04 12.87 13.03
N HIS A 132 -7.12 12.08 12.46
CA HIS A 132 -6.01 12.59 11.66
C HIS A 132 -6.35 12.66 10.16
N LEU A 133 -7.19 11.73 9.68
CA LEU A 133 -7.54 11.65 8.27
C LEU A 133 -8.98 11.14 8.08
N PRO A 134 -9.98 12.03 8.13
CA PRO A 134 -11.37 11.66 7.87
C PRO A 134 -11.56 11.05 6.46
N LEU A 135 -12.48 10.08 6.32
CA LEU A 135 -12.71 9.37 5.05
C LEU A 135 -13.15 10.33 3.93
N SER A 136 -13.98 11.33 4.26
CA SER A 136 -14.43 12.34 3.30
C SER A 136 -13.25 13.17 2.77
N THR A 137 -12.36 13.60 3.65
CA THR A 137 -11.14 14.34 3.26
C THR A 137 -10.20 13.48 2.43
N LEU A 138 -9.94 12.25 2.87
CA LEU A 138 -9.14 11.29 2.12
C LEU A 138 -9.71 11.04 0.72
N ALA A 139 -11.01 10.81 0.60
CA ALA A 139 -11.68 10.62 -0.69
C ALA A 139 -11.47 11.84 -1.61
N ARG A 140 -11.60 13.06 -1.08
CA ARG A 140 -11.35 14.28 -1.85
C ARG A 140 -9.89 14.42 -2.27
N ILE A 141 -8.93 14.07 -1.41
CA ILE A 141 -7.49 14.10 -1.75
C ILE A 141 -7.18 13.12 -2.88
N VAL A 142 -7.61 11.84 -2.77
CA VAL A 142 -7.32 10.82 -3.81
C VAL A 142 -8.08 11.06 -5.12
N ASN A 143 -9.16 11.84 -5.09
CA ASN A 143 -9.87 12.29 -6.28
C ASN A 143 -9.40 13.65 -6.78
N ARG A 144 -8.35 14.22 -6.17
CA ARG A 144 -7.77 15.54 -6.54
C ARG A 144 -8.76 16.71 -6.42
N GLN A 145 -9.76 16.58 -5.55
CA GLN A 145 -10.79 17.58 -5.24
C GLN A 145 -10.45 18.45 -4.02
N ALA A 146 -9.40 18.09 -3.29
CA ALA A 146 -8.88 18.85 -2.17
C ALA A 146 -7.39 18.52 -1.96
N LEU A 147 -6.72 19.36 -1.19
CA LEU A 147 -5.43 19.10 -0.60
C LEU A 147 -5.59 18.89 0.92
N PRO A 148 -4.56 18.37 1.61
CA PRO A 148 -4.53 18.41 3.06
C PRO A 148 -4.74 19.83 3.59
N ASN A 149 -5.45 19.96 4.70
CA ASN A 149 -5.70 21.27 5.33
C ASN A 149 -4.45 21.83 6.01
N ASP A 150 -3.61 20.95 6.54
CA ASP A 150 -2.41 21.29 7.29
C ASP A 150 -1.32 20.21 7.12
N ASN A 151 -0.15 20.48 7.70
CA ASN A 151 0.98 19.57 7.63
C ASN A 151 0.71 18.23 8.38
N GLN A 152 -0.11 18.24 9.43
CA GLN A 152 -0.43 17.02 10.18
C GLN A 152 -1.26 16.07 9.31
N GLN A 153 -2.27 16.58 8.62
CA GLN A 153 -3.09 15.82 7.69
C GLN A 153 -2.30 15.35 6.46
N LEU A 154 -1.34 16.17 5.99
CA LEU A 154 -0.40 15.73 4.96
C LEU A 154 0.38 14.50 5.44
N ARG A 155 1.05 14.59 6.60
CA ARG A 155 1.81 13.46 7.17
C ARG A 155 0.94 12.23 7.38
N ALA A 156 -0.27 12.41 7.89
CA ALA A 156 -1.24 11.33 8.07
C ALA A 156 -1.55 10.63 6.74
N PHE A 157 -1.83 11.39 5.68
CA PHE A 157 -2.03 10.84 4.34
C PHE A 157 -0.80 10.09 3.80
N LEU A 158 0.40 10.65 3.96
CA LEU A 158 1.65 10.04 3.50
C LEU A 158 1.93 8.71 4.20
N LEU A 159 1.76 8.66 5.53
CA LEU A 159 1.88 7.44 6.33
C LEU A 159 0.80 6.42 5.97
N GLY A 160 -0.43 6.88 5.74
CA GLY A 160 -1.53 6.05 5.25
C GLY A 160 -1.22 5.40 3.88
N CYS A 161 -0.49 6.12 3.02
CA CYS A 161 0.04 5.59 1.76
C CYS A 161 1.37 4.83 1.94
N ARG A 162 1.75 4.46 3.16
CA ARG A 162 2.94 3.69 3.53
C ARG A 162 4.26 4.35 3.09
N LEU A 163 4.28 5.68 2.98
CA LEU A 163 5.53 6.42 2.83
C LEU A 163 6.39 6.22 4.08
N ARG A 164 7.70 5.99 3.89
CA ARG A 164 8.62 5.80 5.00
C ARG A 164 8.81 7.09 5.78
N LYS A 165 8.97 6.99 7.11
CA LYS A 165 9.13 8.15 7.99
C LYS A 165 10.34 9.01 7.61
N GLU A 166 11.42 8.37 7.17
CA GLU A 166 12.63 9.04 6.69
C GLU A 166 12.39 9.98 5.49
N GLN A 167 11.29 9.79 4.75
CA GLN A 167 10.95 10.63 3.60
C GLN A 167 10.07 11.82 4.00
N LEU A 168 9.46 11.83 5.19
CA LEU A 168 8.56 12.91 5.63
C LEU A 168 9.20 14.30 5.62
N PRO A 169 10.47 14.49 6.05
CA PRO A 169 11.08 15.82 6.06
C PRO A 169 11.07 16.51 4.69
N GLU A 170 11.31 15.78 3.60
CA GLU A 170 11.27 16.36 2.24
C GLU A 170 9.87 16.82 1.84
N TRP A 171 8.83 16.14 2.32
CA TRP A 171 7.44 16.52 2.10
C TRP A 171 7.02 17.70 2.96
N ASP A 172 7.50 17.77 4.20
CA ASP A 172 7.25 18.90 5.09
C ASP A 172 7.86 20.19 4.53
N GLU A 173 9.07 20.10 3.99
CA GLU A 173 9.75 21.22 3.33
C GLU A 173 8.96 21.67 2.09
N ALA A 174 8.54 20.72 1.25
CA ALA A 174 7.71 21.01 0.08
C ALA A 174 6.40 21.70 0.46
N TRP A 175 5.73 21.20 1.50
CA TRP A 175 4.50 21.81 2.01
C TRP A 175 4.73 23.23 2.52
N SER A 176 5.83 23.44 3.25
CA SER A 176 6.20 24.74 3.80
C SER A 176 6.44 25.77 2.70
N ARG A 177 7.08 25.38 1.58
CA ARG A 177 7.23 26.26 0.41
C ARG A 177 5.88 26.64 -0.21
N LEU A 178 4.95 25.68 -0.34
CA LEU A 178 3.62 25.92 -0.93
C LEU A 178 2.77 26.86 -0.07
N VAL A 179 2.80 26.67 1.25
CA VAL A 179 2.05 27.51 2.21
C VAL A 179 2.73 28.88 2.37
N GLY A 180 4.07 28.92 2.43
CA GLY A 180 4.84 30.15 2.54
C GLY A 180 4.79 31.03 1.29
N GLY A 181 4.59 30.44 0.10
CA GLY A 181 4.33 31.19 -1.14
C GLY A 181 2.97 31.90 -1.18
N ARG A 182 2.13 31.71 -0.16
CA ARG A 182 0.80 32.34 -0.04
C ARG A 182 0.87 33.80 0.45
N SER A 183 2.05 34.31 0.79
CA SER A 183 2.25 35.66 1.36
C SER A 183 2.76 36.72 0.36
N VAL A 184 2.77 36.48 -0.95
CA VAL A 184 3.07 37.53 -1.94
C VAL A 184 1.99 37.57 -3.01
N SER A 185 0.92 38.31 -2.70
CA SER A 185 0.04 38.99 -3.66
C SER A 185 -0.78 40.02 -2.87
N ILE A 186 -0.14 41.17 -2.60
CA ILE A 186 -0.80 42.47 -2.42
C ILE A 186 -0.04 43.44 -3.31
#